data_AF-A0A370CHV6-F1
#
_entry.id   AF-A0A370CHV6-F1
#
_cell.length_a   1.000
_cell.length_b   1.000
_cell.length_c   1.000
_cell.angle_alpha   90.00
_cell.angle_beta   90.00
_cell.angle_gamma   90.00
#
_symmetry.space_group_name_H-M   'P 1'
#
loop_
_entity.id
_entity.type
_entity.pdbx_description
1 polymer ?
#
loop_
_entity_poly.entity_id
_entity_poly.type
_entity_poly.pdbx_seq_one_letter_code
_entity_poly.pdbx_strand_id
1 'polypeptide(L)'
;MQDYQLEVDPLALALTRPPLLMGIPIRFFFANLGINILICIDFHTLMGIPLFGLFHLVLFRLATKDLQFFCLWLKFFTQTPPVLNSGFWGGTNSYQPG
;
A
#
# COMPACT_ATOMS: atom_id res chain seq x y z
N MET A 1 18.66 1.33 30.07
CA MET A 1 18.53 0.85 28.68
C MET A 1 19.23 1.91 27.84
N GLN A 2 20.41 1.59 27.28
CA GLN A 2 21.16 2.51 26.43
C GLN A 2 20.32 2.75 25.17
N ASP A 3 19.93 4.00 24.93
CA ASP A 3 19.28 4.41 23.68
C ASP A 3 20.29 4.22 22.53
N TYR A 4 20.19 3.09 21.84
CA TYR A 4 20.88 2.87 20.57
C TYR A 4 20.34 3.89 19.56
N GLN A 5 21.06 5.00 19.40
CA GLN A 5 20.88 5.90 18.27
C GLN A 5 21.27 5.12 17.00
N LEU A 6 20.28 4.56 16.33
CA LEU A 6 20.45 4.00 14.98
C LEU A 6 20.90 5.15 14.08
N GLU A 7 22.17 5.11 13.64
CA GLU A 7 22.67 5.95 12.57
C GLU A 7 21.92 5.57 11.29
N VAL A 8 20.80 6.25 11.02
CA VAL A 8 20.00 6.01 9.82
C VAL A 8 20.70 6.70 8.65
N ASP A 9 21.52 5.95 7.92
CA ASP A 9 22.14 6.42 6.70
C ASP A 9 21.03 6.72 5.66
N PRO A 10 20.86 8.00 5.23
CA PRO A 10 19.86 8.36 4.24
C PRO A 10 20.04 7.62 2.91
N LEU A 11 21.26 7.18 2.60
CA LEU A 11 21.58 6.44 1.38
C LEU A 11 21.04 5.01 1.44
N ALA A 12 21.25 4.31 2.57
CA ALA A 12 20.65 3.01 2.83
C ALA A 12 19.12 3.08 2.85
N LEU A 13 18.56 4.15 3.41
CA LEU A 13 17.11 4.37 3.44
C LEU A 13 16.54 4.65 2.03
N ALA A 14 17.25 5.38 1.17
CA ALA A 14 16.84 5.61 -0.21
C ALA A 14 16.87 4.31 -1.04
N LEU A 15 17.87 3.46 -0.83
CA LEU A 15 18.04 2.18 -1.53
C LEU A 15 16.99 1.12 -1.14
N THR A 16 16.46 1.20 0.07
CA THR A 16 15.46 0.24 0.60
C THR A 16 14.02 0.67 0.34
N ARG A 17 13.79 1.94 -0.06
CA ARG A 17 12.45 2.39 -0.45
C ARG A 17 12.01 1.69 -1.74
N PRO A 18 10.77 1.19 -1.82
CA PRO A 18 10.22 0.70 -3.08
C PRO A 18 10.26 1.80 -4.14
N PRO A 19 10.42 1.43 -5.42
CA PRO A 19 10.51 2.41 -6.50
C PRO A 19 9.17 3.15 -6.68
N LEU A 20 9.26 4.47 -6.83
CA LEU A 20 8.12 5.40 -6.89
C LEU A 20 8.01 6.04 -8.27
N LEU A 21 6.77 6.29 -8.68
CA LEU A 21 6.42 7.04 -9.88
C LEU A 21 5.28 8.02 -9.54
N MET A 22 5.47 9.31 -9.82
CA MET A 22 4.56 10.40 -9.40
C MET A 22 4.17 10.32 -7.91
N GLY A 23 5.10 9.91 -7.04
CA GLY A 23 4.88 9.82 -5.59
C GLY A 23 4.11 8.60 -5.09
N ILE A 24 3.79 7.63 -5.97
CA ILE A 24 3.12 6.37 -5.61
C ILE A 24 4.02 5.19 -6.01
N PRO A 25 4.01 4.05 -5.29
CA PRO A 25 4.76 2.86 -5.72
C PRO A 25 4.34 2.40 -7.12
N ILE A 26 5.32 2.07 -7.96
CA ILE A 26 5.15 1.77 -9.40
C ILE A 26 4.01 0.78 -9.67
N ARG A 27 3.88 -0.25 -8.83
CA ARG A 27 2.88 -1.33 -8.98
C ARG A 27 1.45 -0.78 -9.01
N PHE A 28 1.15 0.19 -8.13
CA PHE A 28 -0.19 0.76 -8.03
C PHE A 28 -0.46 1.83 -9.06
N PHE A 29 0.57 2.55 -9.51
CA PHE A 29 0.44 3.49 -10.61
C PHE A 29 -0.06 2.78 -11.88
N PHE A 30 0.58 1.67 -12.24
CA PHE A 30 0.17 0.88 -13.40
C PHE A 30 -1.18 0.18 -13.19
N ALA A 31 -1.50 -0.26 -11.97
CA ALA A 31 -2.82 -0.79 -11.67
C ALA A 31 -3.92 0.28 -11.88
N ASN A 32 -3.73 1.49 -11.35
CA ASN A 32 -4.68 2.60 -11.52
C ASN A 32 -4.82 3.03 -12.98
N LEU A 33 -3.70 3.06 -13.71
CA LEU A 33 -3.68 3.35 -15.15
C LEU A 33 -4.43 2.27 -15.94
N GLY A 34 -4.13 1.00 -15.68
CA GLY A 34 -4.78 -0.13 -16.34
C GLY A 34 -6.29 -0.17 -16.10
N ILE A 35 -6.73 -0.01 -14.84
CA ILE A 35 -8.15 0.03 -14.49
C ILE A 35 -8.86 1.19 -15.21
N ASN A 36 -8.24 2.37 -15.29
CA ASN A 36 -8.86 3.51 -15.99
C ASN A 36 -8.95 3.32 -17.49
N ILE A 37 -7.93 2.70 -18.10
CA ILE A 37 -7.98 2.35 -19.52
C ILE A 37 -9.14 1.37 -19.76
N LEU A 38 -9.30 0.35 -18.93
CA LEU A 38 -10.40 -0.62 -19.05
C LEU A 38 -11.78 0.06 -18.92
N ILE A 39 -11.95 0.95 -17.94
CA ILE A 39 -13.19 1.74 -17.78
C ILE A 39 -13.46 2.61 -19.00
N CYS A 40 -12.42 3.28 -19.53
CA CYS A 40 -12.57 4.12 -20.71
C CYS A 40 -13.01 3.33 -21.94
N ILE A 41 -12.51 2.10 -22.10
CA ILE A 41 -12.89 1.19 -23.18
C ILE A 41 -14.33 0.71 -23.00
N ASP A 42 -14.70 0.26 -21.80
CA ASP A 42 -16.02 -0.32 -21.51
C ASP A 42 -17.17 0.70 -21.68
N PHE A 43 -16.99 1.91 -21.15
CA PHE A 43 -17.98 2.97 -21.28
C PHE A 43 -17.90 3.73 -22.61
N HIS A 44 -16.92 3.41 -23.47
CA HIS A 44 -16.63 4.14 -24.72
C HIS A 44 -16.54 5.66 -24.55
N THR A 45 -16.09 6.12 -23.37
CA THR A 45 -16.09 7.54 -23.00
C THR A 45 -14.86 7.89 -22.19
N LEU A 46 -14.45 9.17 -22.26
CA LEU A 46 -13.25 9.67 -21.59
C LEU A 46 -13.44 9.93 -20.08
N MET A 47 -14.54 9.46 -19.48
CA MET A 47 -14.79 9.57 -18.04
C MET A 47 -13.77 8.81 -17.17
N GLY A 48 -12.96 7.93 -17.76
CA GLY A 48 -11.79 7.36 -17.07
C GLY A 48 -10.77 8.41 -16.64
N ILE A 49 -10.63 9.54 -17.34
CA ILE A 49 -9.61 10.56 -16.99
C ILE A 49 -9.88 11.21 -15.62
N PRO A 50 -11.08 11.75 -15.32
CA PRO A 50 -11.35 12.32 -14.00
C PRO A 50 -11.30 11.27 -12.88
N LEU A 51 -11.72 10.03 -13.16
CA LEU A 51 -11.60 8.92 -12.21
C LEU A 51 -10.13 8.61 -11.89
N PHE A 52 -9.25 8.58 -12.90
CA PHE A 52 -7.83 8.40 -12.71
C PHE A 52 -7.25 9.43 -11.74
N GLY A 53 -7.58 10.71 -11.91
CA GLY A 53 -7.13 11.77 -11.01
C GLY A 53 -7.60 11.57 -9.57
N LEU A 54 -8.88 11.26 -9.39
CA LEU A 54 -9.48 10.99 -8.07
C LEU A 54 -8.80 9.82 -7.36
N PHE A 55 -8.67 8.68 -8.03
CA PHE A 55 -8.00 7.51 -7.44
C PHE A 55 -6.53 7.79 -7.17
N HIS A 56 -5.83 8.44 -8.09
CA HIS A 56 -4.42 8.79 -7.93
C HIS A 56 -4.19 9.68 -6.71
N LEU A 57 -5.05 10.66 -6.43
CA LEU A 57 -4.96 11.51 -5.24
C LEU A 57 -5.12 10.72 -3.94
N VAL A 58 -6.06 9.77 -3.90
CA VAL A 58 -6.26 8.91 -2.72
C VAL A 58 -5.03 8.03 -2.49
N LEU A 59 -4.55 7.38 -3.55
CA LEU A 59 -3.34 6.55 -3.51
C LEU A 59 -2.10 7.35 -3.10
N PHE A 60 -1.94 8.57 -3.62
CA PHE A 60 -0.88 9.49 -3.25
C PHE A 60 -0.95 9.83 -1.76
N ARG A 61 -2.14 10.18 -1.25
CA ARG A 61 -2.30 10.50 0.17
C ARG A 61 -1.97 9.31 1.08
N LEU A 62 -2.32 8.09 0.66
CA LEU A 62 -1.94 6.86 1.38
C LEU A 62 -0.42 6.63 1.34
N ALA A 63 0.20 6.78 0.16
CA ALA A 63 1.65 6.63 -0.01
C ALA A 63 2.47 7.64 0.79
N THR A 64 1.96 8.88 1.02
CA THR A 64 2.63 9.86 1.89
C THR A 64 2.67 9.46 3.36
N LYS A 65 1.74 8.62 3.82
CA LYS A 65 1.72 8.15 5.22
C LYS A 65 2.66 6.98 5.43
N ASP A 66 2.58 5.99 4.56
CA ASP A 66 3.45 4.83 4.59
C ASP A 66 3.58 4.24 3.17
N LEU A 67 4.81 4.12 2.71
CA LEU A 67 5.14 3.59 1.38
C LEU A 67 4.84 2.09 1.28
N GLN A 68 4.86 1.38 2.41
CA GLN A 68 4.57 -0.04 2.52
C GLN A 68 3.13 -0.32 2.93
N PHE A 69 2.29 0.71 3.09
CA PHE A 69 0.88 0.58 3.49
C PHE A 69 0.17 -0.55 2.73
N PHE A 70 0.32 -0.59 1.41
CA PHE A 70 -0.35 -1.60 0.59
C PHE A 70 0.25 -2.99 0.70
N CYS A 71 1.56 -3.10 0.95
CA CYS A 71 2.20 -4.40 1.18
C CYS A 71 1.69 -5.00 2.49
N LEU A 72 1.57 -4.17 3.52
CA LEU A 72 0.96 -4.54 4.80
C LEU A 72 -0.52 -4.89 4.63
N TRP A 73 -1.28 -4.08 3.89
CA TRP A 73 -2.69 -4.35 3.60
C TRP A 73 -2.87 -5.69 2.87
N LEU A 74 -2.06 -5.97 1.86
CA LEU A 74 -2.13 -7.22 1.11
C LEU A 74 -1.67 -8.42 1.94
N LYS A 75 -0.64 -8.27 2.79
CA LYS A 75 -0.24 -9.29 3.77
C LYS A 75 -1.34 -9.55 4.80
N PHE A 76 -2.04 -8.50 5.23
CA PHE A 76 -3.17 -8.64 6.14
C PHE A 76 -4.26 -9.53 5.53
N PHE A 77 -4.56 -9.38 4.24
CA PHE A 77 -5.53 -10.24 3.55
C PHE A 77 -5.02 -11.65 3.23
N THR A 78 -3.73 -11.83 2.99
CA THR A 78 -3.16 -13.10 2.48
C THR A 78 -2.54 -13.98 3.56
N GLN A 79 -1.76 -13.40 4.46
CA GLN A 79 -0.95 -14.12 5.45
C GLN A 79 -1.60 -14.13 6.84
N THR A 80 -2.44 -13.14 7.15
CA THR A 80 -3.19 -13.10 8.41
C THR A 80 -4.70 -12.98 8.17
N PRO A 81 -5.31 -13.91 7.41
CA PRO A 81 -6.75 -13.83 7.16
C PRO A 81 -7.53 -13.82 8.48
N PRO A 82 -8.62 -13.04 8.57
CA PRO A 82 -9.42 -12.95 9.79
C PRO A 82 -9.99 -14.33 10.12
N VAL A 83 -9.43 -14.99 11.13
CA VAL A 83 -9.96 -16.25 11.63
C VAL A 83 -11.29 -15.98 12.35
N LEU A 84 -12.34 -16.69 11.95
CA LEU A 84 -13.69 -16.57 12.54
C LEU A 84 -13.71 -16.89 14.05
N ASN A 85 -12.69 -17.61 14.49
CA ASN A 85 -12.42 -18.06 15.85
C ASN A 85 -11.64 -17.01 16.69
N SER A 86 -11.29 -15.84 16.12
CA SER A 86 -10.51 -14.81 16.84
C SER A 86 -11.16 -14.35 18.14
N GLY A 87 -12.50 -14.31 18.20
CA GLY A 87 -13.24 -13.93 19.41
C GLY A 87 -13.12 -14.95 20.55
N PHE A 88 -13.02 -16.25 20.24
CA PHE A 88 -12.89 -17.30 21.26
C PHE A 88 -11.51 -17.29 21.93
N TRP A 89 -10.45 -16.99 21.18
CA TRP A 89 -9.08 -16.88 21.69
C TRP A 89 -8.68 -15.46 22.12
N GLY A 90 -9.65 -14.55 22.32
CA GLY A 90 -9.38 -13.20 22.84
C GLY A 90 -8.55 -12.31 21.90
N GLY A 91 -8.62 -12.55 20.59
CA GLY A 91 -7.86 -11.78 19.60
C GLY A 91 -6.36 -12.10 19.56
N THR A 92 -5.91 -13.20 20.19
CA THR A 92 -4.51 -13.61 20.12
C THR A 92 -4.15 -14.02 18.69
N ASN A 93 -3.18 -13.29 18.11
CA ASN A 93 -2.59 -13.60 16.82
C ASN A 93 -1.24 -14.26 17.08
N SER A 94 -1.00 -15.46 16.55
CA SER A 94 0.26 -16.20 16.69
C SER A 94 1.49 -15.42 16.20
N TYR A 95 1.30 -14.35 15.42
CA TYR A 95 2.34 -13.46 14.93
C TYR A 95 2.61 -12.24 15.83
N GLN A 96 1.95 -12.11 16.99
CA GLN A 96 2.34 -11.11 17.99
C GLN A 96 3.72 -11.50 18.57
N PRO A 97 4.74 -10.63 18.48
CA PRO A 97 6.01 -10.89 19.14
C PRO A 97 5.81 -10.83 20.66
N GLY A 98 6.16 -11.93 21.34
CA GLY A 98 6.19 -12.02 22.81
C GLY A 98 7.47 -11.42 23.40
#